data_AF-A0A7S1YIM5-F1
#
_entry.id   AF-A0A7S1YIM5-F1
#
_cell.length_a   1.000
_cell.length_b   1.000
_cell.length_c   1.000
_cell.angle_alpha   90.00
_cell.angle_beta   90.00
_cell.angle_gamma   90.00
#
_symmetry.space_group_name_H-M   'P 1'
#
loop_
_entity.id
_entity.type
_entity.pdbx_description
1 polymer ?
#
loop_
_entity_poly.entity_id
_entity_poly.type
_entity_poly.pdbx_seq_one_letter_code
_entity_poly.pdbx_strand_id
1 'polypeptide(L)'
;AIGLGVGTFVYLSAKENEGFSEDYDNLARVVIESFNSSSYLRLLISDSIASGYTSQVSTWPNATMLDFSHRTESLLPIAKASMVMFAPLVTNEQRPSWEAYARESNADAVRDGQANVFVSEVQMLDHVKEPSPEPWGVADGISERAPNGTFVPVSTEGPYFPIWQISTFSQGQRMLDLMTVDGKNNVAKTMYATERPVISKVLFFYRPPDAVGEDNREPYGGLVYPVFDSFHSPNRSLVGSITMTFNWVSFFENVLP
;
A
#
# COMPACT_ATOMS: atom_id res chain seq x y z
N ALA A 1 22.45 -48.12 40.06
CA ALA A 1 21.19 -47.80 39.33
C ALA A 1 20.93 -46.30 39.26
N ILE A 2 20.90 -45.56 40.38
CA ILE A 2 20.57 -44.11 40.41
C ILE A 2 21.52 -43.24 39.55
N GLY A 3 22.83 -43.49 39.58
CA GLY A 3 23.81 -42.72 38.79
C GLY A 3 23.66 -42.85 37.26
N LEU A 4 23.18 -44.00 36.76
CA LEU A 4 22.89 -44.19 35.34
C LEU A 4 21.64 -43.40 34.91
N GLY A 5 20.63 -43.31 35.79
CA GLY A 5 19.41 -42.54 35.52
C GLY A 5 19.67 -41.03 35.41
N VAL A 6 20.48 -40.48 36.31
CA VAL A 6 20.84 -39.05 36.29
C VAL A 6 21.69 -38.72 35.06
N GLY A 7 22.65 -39.58 34.71
CA GLY A 7 23.49 -39.39 33.52
C GLY A 7 22.68 -39.39 32.21
N THR A 8 21.77 -40.35 32.05
CA THR A 8 20.87 -40.40 30.89
C THR A 8 19.97 -39.18 30.82
N PHE A 9 19.41 -38.73 31.94
CA PHE A 9 18.55 -37.54 31.98
C PHE A 9 19.31 -36.26 31.56
N VAL A 10 20.51 -36.02 32.11
CA VAL A 10 21.32 -34.85 31.76
C VAL A 10 21.74 -34.88 30.29
N TYR A 11 22.15 -36.04 29.77
CA TYR A 11 22.51 -36.19 28.37
C TYR A 11 21.31 -35.97 27.42
N LEU A 12 20.15 -36.56 27.73
CA LEU A 12 18.94 -36.35 26.93
C LEU A 12 18.48 -34.90 26.98
N SER A 13 18.48 -34.26 28.15
CA SER A 13 18.12 -32.86 28.28
C SER A 13 19.08 -31.94 27.52
N ALA A 14 20.39 -32.21 27.56
CA ALA A 14 21.38 -31.47 26.78
C ALA A 14 21.14 -31.63 25.27
N LYS A 15 20.90 -32.87 24.82
CA LYS A 15 20.63 -33.18 23.41
C LYS A 15 19.30 -32.58 22.92
N GLU A 16 18.27 -32.61 23.75
CA GLU A 16 16.97 -31.97 23.47
C GLU A 16 17.12 -30.46 23.35
N ASN A 17 17.93 -29.84 24.21
CA ASN A 17 18.19 -28.40 24.15
C ASN A 17 19.03 -28.02 22.93
N GLU A 18 20.03 -28.82 22.56
CA GLU A 18 20.80 -28.65 21.31
C GLU A 18 19.88 -28.78 20.08
N GLY A 19 19.06 -29.83 20.03
CA GLY A 19 18.10 -30.04 18.94
C GLY A 19 17.08 -28.91 18.84
N PHE A 20 16.53 -28.46 19.97
CA PHE A 20 15.61 -27.32 20.00
C PHE A 20 16.27 -26.03 19.50
N SER A 21 17.52 -25.76 19.88
CA SER A 21 18.25 -24.58 19.41
C SER A 21 18.50 -24.63 17.90
N GLU A 22 18.88 -25.79 17.38
CA GLU A 22 19.09 -25.99 15.94
C GLU A 22 17.79 -25.81 15.14
N ASP A 23 16.69 -26.42 15.60
CA ASP A 23 15.38 -26.28 14.98
C ASP A 23 14.88 -24.84 15.02
N TYR A 24 15.06 -24.14 16.15
CA TYR A 24 14.73 -22.72 16.28
C TYR A 24 15.52 -21.86 15.30
N ASP A 25 16.84 -22.04 15.23
CA ASP A 25 17.72 -21.26 14.35
C ASP A 25 17.39 -21.51 12.87
N ASN A 26 17.06 -22.75 12.52
CA ASN A 26 16.62 -23.11 11.17
C ASN A 26 15.29 -22.44 10.83
N LEU A 27 14.28 -22.52 11.70
CA LEU A 27 12.99 -21.85 11.48
C LEU A 27 13.13 -20.33 11.40
N ALA A 28 13.93 -19.73 12.29
CA ALA A 28 14.20 -18.29 12.29
C ALA A 28 14.85 -17.85 10.96
N ARG A 29 15.80 -18.64 10.44
CA ARG A 29 16.43 -18.38 9.14
C ARG A 29 15.43 -18.42 8.00
N VAL A 30 14.56 -19.44 7.94
CA VAL A 30 13.52 -19.54 6.90
C VAL A 30 12.55 -18.36 6.97
N VAL A 31 12.17 -17.91 8.17
CA VAL A 31 11.34 -16.70 8.35
C VAL A 31 12.03 -15.46 7.78
N ILE A 32 13.31 -15.24 8.11
CA ILE A 32 14.09 -14.10 7.63
C ILE A 32 14.25 -14.14 6.09
N GLU A 33 14.55 -15.30 5.53
CA GLU A 33 14.71 -15.49 4.09
C GLU A 33 13.39 -15.27 3.32
N SER A 34 12.27 -15.77 3.86
CA SER A 34 10.93 -15.53 3.30
C SER A 34 10.58 -14.05 3.34
N PHE A 35 10.87 -13.37 4.47
CA PHE A 35 10.65 -11.93 4.60
C PHE A 35 11.45 -11.13 3.59
N ASN A 36 12.75 -11.40 3.47
CA ASN A 36 13.64 -10.71 2.54
C ASN A 36 13.22 -10.93 1.08
N SER A 37 12.93 -12.17 0.70
CA SER A 37 12.52 -12.53 -0.66
C SER A 37 11.20 -11.83 -1.04
N SER A 38 10.22 -11.86 -0.14
CA SER A 38 8.92 -11.23 -0.35
C SER A 38 9.02 -9.70 -0.37
N SER A 39 9.90 -9.10 0.43
CA SER A 39 10.14 -7.65 0.42
C SER A 39 10.84 -7.21 -0.86
N TYR A 40 11.85 -7.97 -1.30
CA TYR A 40 12.58 -7.71 -2.54
C TYR A 40 11.67 -7.75 -3.76
N LEU A 41 10.77 -8.75 -3.84
CA LEU A 41 9.80 -8.84 -4.93
C LEU A 41 8.89 -7.62 -5.02
N ARG A 42 8.40 -7.10 -3.89
CA ARG A 42 7.57 -5.88 -3.85
C ARG A 42 8.35 -4.65 -4.29
N LEU A 43 9.64 -4.55 -3.92
CA LEU A 43 10.52 -3.48 -4.39
C LEU A 43 10.71 -3.54 -5.90
N LEU A 44 10.98 -4.72 -6.47
CA LEU A 44 11.11 -4.89 -7.92
C LEU A 44 9.85 -4.52 -8.68
N ILE A 45 8.68 -4.93 -8.18
CA ILE A 45 7.40 -4.61 -8.82
C ILE A 45 7.13 -3.10 -8.71
N SER A 46 7.41 -2.48 -7.56
CA SER A 46 7.27 -1.04 -7.38
C SER A 46 8.18 -0.24 -8.31
N ASP A 47 9.44 -0.69 -8.46
CA ASP A 47 10.41 -0.09 -9.38
C ASP A 47 10.00 -0.21 -10.85
N SER A 48 9.46 -1.36 -11.25
CA SER A 48 8.91 -1.58 -12.59
C SER A 48 7.75 -0.62 -12.91
N ILE A 49 6.82 -0.45 -11.97
CA ILE A 49 5.69 0.47 -12.13
C ILE A 49 6.18 1.92 -12.15
N ALA A 50 7.09 2.31 -11.25
CA ALA A 50 7.68 3.63 -11.21
C ALA A 50 8.42 3.96 -12.52
N SER A 51 9.21 3.03 -13.05
CA SER A 51 9.87 3.15 -14.35
C SER A 51 8.87 3.28 -15.49
N GLY A 52 7.73 2.61 -15.39
CA GLY A 52 6.60 2.79 -16.30
C GLY A 52 6.10 4.24 -16.34
N TYR A 53 5.97 4.89 -15.18
CA TYR A 53 5.61 6.31 -15.11
C TYR A 53 6.70 7.19 -15.72
N THR A 54 7.95 7.02 -15.29
CA THR A 54 9.08 7.81 -15.78
C THR A 54 9.24 7.72 -17.30
N SER A 55 8.89 6.60 -17.92
CA SER A 55 8.99 6.40 -19.36
C SER A 55 7.78 6.90 -20.17
N GLN A 56 6.58 6.87 -19.60
CA GLN A 56 5.33 7.14 -20.34
C GLN A 56 4.73 8.52 -20.04
N VAL A 57 5.05 9.11 -18.90
CA VAL A 57 4.47 10.38 -18.44
C VAL A 57 5.47 11.51 -18.63
N SER A 58 5.07 12.53 -19.40
CA SER A 58 5.88 13.72 -19.67
C SER A 58 5.49 14.95 -18.85
N THR A 59 4.31 14.94 -18.20
CA THR A 59 3.76 16.09 -17.48
C THR A 59 3.47 15.74 -16.03
N TRP A 60 4.00 16.55 -15.11
CA TRP A 60 3.82 16.40 -13.67
C TRP A 60 3.22 17.68 -13.09
N PRO A 61 2.32 17.61 -12.10
CA PRO A 61 1.78 16.40 -11.46
C PRO A 61 0.62 15.73 -12.24
N ASN A 62 0.25 16.26 -13.41
CA ASN A 62 -0.86 15.76 -14.24
C ASN A 62 -0.48 14.48 -14.98
N ALA A 63 -0.30 13.41 -14.19
CA ALA A 63 0.26 12.13 -14.60
C ALA A 63 -0.81 11.04 -14.49
N THR A 64 -1.20 10.46 -15.63
CA THR A 64 -2.08 9.29 -15.68
C THR A 64 -1.46 8.21 -16.55
N MET A 65 -1.23 7.03 -15.97
CA MET A 65 -0.85 5.84 -16.70
C MET A 65 -2.08 5.15 -17.29
N LEU A 66 -2.06 4.91 -18.59
CA LEU A 66 -3.11 4.14 -19.28
C LEU A 66 -3.16 2.70 -18.77
N ASP A 67 -4.37 2.20 -18.54
CA ASP A 67 -4.65 0.85 -18.06
C ASP A 67 -3.94 0.49 -16.74
N PHE A 68 -3.69 1.48 -15.87
CA PHE A 68 -2.99 1.27 -14.59
C PHE A 68 -3.58 0.10 -13.79
N SER A 69 -4.91 0.02 -13.68
CA SER A 69 -5.59 -1.05 -12.94
C SER A 69 -5.24 -2.42 -13.51
N HIS A 70 -5.42 -2.62 -14.81
CA HIS A 70 -5.13 -3.90 -15.47
C HIS A 70 -3.64 -4.26 -15.42
N ARG A 71 -2.75 -3.28 -15.59
CA ARG A 71 -1.30 -3.47 -15.46
C ARG A 71 -0.89 -3.93 -14.06
N THR A 72 -1.54 -3.41 -13.03
CA THR A 72 -1.19 -3.69 -11.63
C THR A 72 -1.93 -4.89 -11.05
N GLU A 73 -3.12 -5.21 -11.54
CA GLU A 73 -3.94 -6.34 -11.08
C GLU A 73 -3.20 -7.67 -11.21
N SER A 74 -2.55 -7.92 -12.36
CA SER A 74 -1.73 -9.13 -12.56
C SER A 74 -0.49 -9.21 -11.65
N LEU A 75 -0.04 -8.07 -11.11
CA LEU A 75 1.13 -7.98 -10.24
C LEU A 75 0.77 -8.19 -8.77
N LEU A 76 -0.49 -7.97 -8.37
CA LEU A 76 -0.93 -8.10 -6.98
C LEU A 76 -0.69 -9.50 -6.39
N PRO A 77 -1.07 -10.61 -7.07
CA PRO A 77 -0.83 -11.96 -6.54
C PRO A 77 0.67 -12.27 -6.41
N ILE A 78 1.47 -11.79 -7.37
CA ILE A 78 2.92 -11.98 -7.38
C ILE A 78 3.55 -11.21 -6.20
N ALA A 79 3.14 -9.97 -6.01
CA ALA A 79 3.59 -9.11 -4.91
C ALA A 79 3.03 -9.55 -3.54
N LYS A 80 2.08 -10.50 -3.49
CA LYS A 80 1.23 -10.76 -2.32
C LYS A 80 0.76 -9.44 -1.69
N ALA A 81 0.27 -8.55 -2.55
CA ALA A 81 -0.24 -7.22 -2.18
C ALA A 81 -1.74 -7.20 -2.40
N SER A 82 -2.47 -6.49 -1.53
CA SER A 82 -3.91 -6.29 -1.69
C SER A 82 -4.22 -5.11 -2.60
N MET A 83 -3.26 -4.20 -2.79
CA MET A 83 -3.48 -2.96 -3.53
C MET A 83 -2.16 -2.32 -3.95
N VAL A 84 -2.14 -1.72 -5.13
CA VAL A 84 -1.14 -0.75 -5.59
C VAL A 84 -1.82 0.58 -5.86
N MET A 85 -1.20 1.66 -5.42
CA MET A 85 -1.65 3.02 -5.66
C MET A 85 -0.52 3.85 -6.25
N PHE A 86 -0.87 4.82 -7.09
CA PHE A 86 0.01 5.90 -7.48
C PHE A 86 -0.52 7.21 -6.92
N ALA A 87 0.37 8.00 -6.34
CA ALA A 87 0.09 9.33 -5.81
C ALA A 87 1.15 10.32 -6.32
N PRO A 88 0.79 11.29 -7.19
CA PRO A 88 1.73 12.33 -7.61
C PRO A 88 2.11 13.24 -6.45
N LEU A 89 3.31 13.83 -6.52
CA LEU A 89 3.72 14.91 -5.63
C LEU A 89 3.11 16.22 -6.12
N VAL A 90 2.31 16.86 -5.28
CA VAL A 90 1.64 18.13 -5.59
C VAL A 90 2.08 19.19 -4.59
N THR A 91 2.66 20.28 -5.07
CA THR A 91 2.96 21.46 -4.23
C THR A 91 1.76 22.38 -4.06
N ASN A 92 1.84 23.34 -3.15
CA ASN A 92 0.78 24.34 -2.94
C ASN A 92 0.46 25.12 -4.23
N GLU A 93 1.49 25.48 -4.99
CA GLU A 93 1.37 26.23 -6.25
C GLU A 93 0.71 25.38 -7.34
N GLN A 94 0.96 24.07 -7.33
CA GLN A 94 0.44 23.13 -8.32
C GLN A 94 -0.99 22.68 -8.02
N ARG A 95 -1.41 22.68 -6.75
CA ARG A 95 -2.70 22.16 -6.28
C ARG A 95 -3.90 22.62 -7.12
N PRO A 96 -4.12 23.92 -7.42
CA PRO A 96 -5.28 24.34 -8.20
C PRO A 96 -5.31 23.73 -9.61
N SER A 97 -4.14 23.65 -10.27
CA SER A 97 -4.04 23.09 -11.62
C SER A 97 -4.24 21.57 -11.63
N TRP A 98 -3.74 20.87 -10.60
CA TRP A 98 -3.89 19.43 -10.46
C TRP A 98 -5.33 19.04 -10.11
N GLU A 99 -5.99 19.77 -9.21
CA GLU A 99 -7.39 19.51 -8.86
C GLU A 99 -8.33 19.76 -10.06
N ALA A 100 -8.04 20.76 -10.90
CA ALA A 100 -8.75 20.97 -12.15
C ALA A 100 -8.57 19.79 -13.12
N TYR A 101 -7.33 19.31 -13.29
CA TYR A 101 -7.01 18.14 -14.10
C TYR A 101 -7.71 16.86 -13.59
N ALA A 102 -7.70 16.62 -12.28
CA ALA A 102 -8.33 15.47 -11.66
C ALA A 102 -9.85 15.48 -11.88
N ARG A 103 -10.48 16.66 -11.78
CA ARG A 103 -11.92 16.83 -12.04
C ARG A 103 -12.29 16.54 -13.49
N GLU A 104 -11.54 17.07 -14.44
CA GLU A 104 -11.76 16.83 -15.88
C GLU A 104 -11.58 15.36 -16.22
N SER A 105 -10.48 14.75 -15.76
CA SER A 105 -10.17 13.33 -16.00
C SER A 105 -11.23 12.39 -15.42
N ASN A 106 -11.76 12.69 -14.23
CA ASN A 106 -12.85 11.91 -13.64
C ASN A 106 -14.17 12.08 -14.41
N ALA A 107 -14.47 13.30 -14.88
CA ALA A 107 -15.67 13.56 -15.67
C ALA A 107 -15.66 12.78 -17.00
N ASP A 108 -14.51 12.71 -17.67
CA ASP A 108 -14.34 11.91 -18.89
C ASP A 108 -14.50 10.41 -18.61
N ALA A 109 -13.90 9.89 -17.53
CA ALA A 109 -14.08 8.49 -17.13
C ALA A 109 -15.56 8.15 -16.88
N VAL A 110 -16.31 9.06 -16.25
CA VAL A 110 -17.76 8.90 -16.04
C VAL A 110 -18.53 8.91 -17.36
N ARG A 111 -18.22 9.86 -18.26
CA ARG A 111 -18.89 9.98 -19.55
C ARG A 111 -18.69 8.75 -20.43
N ASP A 112 -17.49 8.19 -20.43
CA ASP A 112 -17.12 7.09 -21.32
C ASP A 112 -17.61 5.71 -20.82
N GLY A 113 -18.47 5.70 -19.79
CA GLY A 113 -18.95 4.48 -19.14
C GLY A 113 -17.86 3.74 -18.37
N GLN A 114 -16.60 4.19 -18.44
CA GLN A 114 -15.49 3.58 -17.75
C GLN A 114 -15.56 3.78 -16.25
N ALA A 115 -16.26 4.80 -15.74
CA ALA A 115 -16.52 4.90 -14.30
C ALA A 115 -17.29 3.69 -13.75
N ASN A 116 -18.10 3.02 -14.60
CA ASN A 116 -18.76 1.75 -14.26
C ASN A 116 -17.95 0.51 -14.71
N VAL A 117 -16.99 0.63 -15.63
CA VAL A 117 -16.03 -0.45 -15.98
C VAL A 117 -14.90 -0.55 -14.95
N PHE A 118 -14.63 0.52 -14.19
CA PHE A 118 -13.79 0.55 -12.99
C PHE A 118 -14.60 0.30 -11.70
N VAL A 119 -15.75 -0.36 -11.82
CA VAL A 119 -16.49 -1.04 -10.75
C VAL A 119 -16.80 -2.41 -11.34
N SER A 120 -15.98 -3.45 -11.10
CA SER A 120 -16.33 -4.76 -11.66
C SER A 120 -17.71 -5.18 -11.16
N GLU A 121 -18.51 -5.71 -12.09
CA GLU A 121 -19.81 -6.34 -11.87
C GLU A 121 -19.77 -7.41 -10.74
N VAL A 122 -18.58 -7.92 -10.41
CA VAL A 122 -18.34 -8.92 -9.36
C VAL A 122 -18.57 -8.38 -7.94
N GLN A 123 -18.46 -7.07 -7.69
CA GLN A 123 -18.82 -6.48 -6.37
C GLN A 123 -20.30 -6.11 -6.24
N MET A 124 -21.08 -6.15 -7.32
CA MET A 124 -22.53 -5.92 -7.26
C MET A 124 -23.32 -7.14 -6.80
N LEU A 125 -22.69 -8.32 -6.68
CA LEU A 125 -23.43 -9.56 -6.48
C LEU A 125 -23.75 -9.93 -5.03
N ASP A 126 -23.12 -9.34 -3.99
CA ASP A 126 -23.48 -9.75 -2.61
C ASP A 126 -23.59 -8.66 -1.53
N HIS A 127 -22.94 -7.49 -1.56
CA HIS A 127 -22.85 -6.62 -0.36
C HIS A 127 -23.18 -5.12 -0.48
N VAL A 128 -23.71 -4.61 -1.59
CA VAL A 128 -24.10 -3.18 -1.67
C VAL A 128 -25.55 -3.04 -2.15
N LYS A 129 -26.51 -3.18 -1.24
CA LYS A 129 -27.94 -2.88 -1.50
C LYS A 129 -28.33 -1.42 -1.22
N GLU A 130 -27.44 -0.62 -0.67
CA GLU A 130 -27.72 0.78 -0.34
C GLU A 130 -26.60 1.64 -0.95
N PRO A 131 -26.89 2.51 -1.94
CA PRO A 131 -25.92 3.52 -2.37
C PRO A 131 -25.56 4.38 -1.15
N SER A 132 -24.28 4.40 -0.79
CA SER A 132 -23.78 5.26 0.28
C SER A 132 -24.24 6.70 0.00
N PRO A 133 -24.95 7.36 0.93
CA PRO A 133 -25.46 8.72 0.76
C PRO A 133 -24.37 9.80 0.90
N GLU A 134 -23.08 9.44 0.94
CA GLU A 134 -22.03 10.43 1.12
C GLU A 134 -21.76 11.22 -0.18
N PRO A 135 -21.94 12.56 -0.17
CA PRO A 135 -21.99 13.39 -1.37
C PRO A 135 -20.61 13.80 -1.92
N TRP A 136 -19.52 13.23 -1.41
CA TRP A 136 -18.19 13.56 -1.90
C TRP A 136 -17.84 12.64 -3.06
N GLY A 137 -18.11 13.11 -4.26
CA GLY A 137 -17.49 12.53 -5.44
C GLY A 137 -15.97 12.72 -5.35
N VAL A 138 -15.22 11.90 -6.07
CA VAL A 138 -13.75 12.01 -6.29
C VAL A 138 -13.32 13.41 -6.83
N ALA A 139 -14.24 14.36 -7.01
CA ALA A 139 -14.12 15.57 -7.80
C ALA A 139 -13.82 16.87 -7.02
N ASP A 140 -13.82 16.85 -5.69
CA ASP A 140 -13.84 18.09 -4.88
C ASP A 140 -12.47 18.59 -4.40
N GLY A 141 -11.39 17.86 -4.68
CA GLY A 141 -10.02 18.27 -4.39
C GLY A 141 -9.27 17.30 -3.47
N ILE A 142 -8.04 17.66 -3.08
CA ILE A 142 -7.22 16.84 -2.18
C ILE A 142 -7.90 16.77 -0.80
N SER A 143 -8.14 15.56 -0.30
CA SER A 143 -8.91 15.31 0.91
C SER A 143 -8.13 14.59 2.01
N GLU A 144 -8.57 14.77 3.25
CA GLU A 144 -8.16 14.01 4.42
C GLU A 144 -9.37 13.32 5.06
N ARG A 145 -9.12 12.31 5.88
CA ARG A 145 -10.17 11.60 6.59
C ARG A 145 -10.38 12.24 7.97
N ALA A 146 -11.55 12.81 8.20
CA ALA A 146 -11.93 13.37 9.49
C ALA A 146 -12.17 12.26 10.54
N PRO A 147 -12.16 12.57 11.85
CA PRO A 147 -12.32 11.57 12.92
C PRO A 147 -13.63 10.77 12.88
N ASN A 148 -14.69 11.36 12.31
CA ASN A 148 -15.99 10.74 12.09
C ASN A 148 -16.01 9.81 10.85
N GLY A 149 -14.89 9.65 10.14
CA GLY A 149 -14.74 8.80 8.97
C GLY A 149 -15.04 9.48 7.63
N THR A 150 -15.61 10.69 7.64
CA THR A 150 -15.95 11.44 6.41
C THR A 150 -14.71 12.05 5.78
N PHE A 151 -14.73 12.27 4.47
CA PHE A 151 -13.68 12.99 3.76
C PHE A 151 -13.91 14.50 3.82
N VAL A 152 -12.87 15.25 4.14
CA VAL A 152 -12.89 16.72 4.17
C VAL A 152 -11.68 17.26 3.40
N PRO A 153 -11.73 18.48 2.83
CA PRO A 153 -10.57 19.06 2.15
C PRO A 153 -9.36 19.16 3.09
N VAL A 154 -8.16 18.83 2.59
CA VAL A 154 -6.92 19.01 3.37
C VAL A 154 -6.73 20.47 3.72
N SER A 155 -6.67 20.74 5.03
CA SER A 155 -6.53 22.07 5.61
C SER A 155 -5.07 22.53 5.77
N THR A 156 -4.12 21.60 5.68
CA THR A 156 -2.69 21.86 5.84
C THR A 156 -2.01 22.26 4.52
N GLU A 157 -0.89 22.99 4.63
CA GLU A 157 -0.01 23.25 3.51
C GLU A 157 0.76 21.98 3.12
N GLY A 158 1.06 21.84 1.83
CA GLY A 158 1.74 20.69 1.24
C GLY A 158 3.21 20.54 1.67
N PRO A 159 3.95 19.58 1.08
CA PRO A 159 3.58 18.82 -0.11
C PRO A 159 2.46 17.80 0.12
N TYR A 160 1.70 17.53 -0.94
CA TYR A 160 0.61 16.55 -0.95
C TYR A 160 0.97 15.32 -1.79
N PHE A 161 0.43 14.17 -1.41
CA PHE A 161 0.45 12.93 -2.17
C PHE A 161 -0.96 12.37 -2.32
N PRO A 162 -1.85 13.04 -3.09
CA PRO A 162 -3.20 12.56 -3.31
C PRO A 162 -3.18 11.22 -4.05
N ILE A 163 -3.89 10.21 -3.55
CA ILE A 163 -4.04 8.94 -4.26
C ILE A 163 -4.81 9.19 -5.57
N TRP A 164 -4.16 8.96 -6.70
CA TRP A 164 -4.72 9.27 -8.02
C TRP A 164 -5.19 8.00 -8.75
N GLN A 165 -4.33 6.99 -8.84
CA GLN A 165 -4.66 5.72 -9.48
C GLN A 165 -4.51 4.57 -8.49
N ILE A 166 -5.40 3.58 -8.58
CA ILE A 166 -5.50 2.44 -7.67
C ILE A 166 -5.75 1.17 -8.48
N SER A 167 -5.15 0.06 -8.07
CA SER A 167 -5.22 -1.24 -8.76
C SER A 167 -6.54 -1.98 -8.54
N THR A 168 -7.27 -1.64 -7.48
CA THR A 168 -8.53 -2.29 -7.09
C THR A 168 -9.67 -1.28 -7.07
N PHE A 169 -10.90 -1.77 -7.12
CA PHE A 169 -12.12 -0.99 -7.28
C PHE A 169 -12.52 -0.12 -6.06
N SER A 170 -11.65 0.04 -5.05
CA SER A 170 -11.92 0.93 -3.92
C SER A 170 -11.70 2.40 -4.32
N GLN A 171 -12.63 2.93 -5.13
CA GLN A 171 -12.60 4.32 -5.60
C GLN A 171 -12.71 5.33 -4.45
N GLY A 172 -13.24 4.91 -3.29
CA GLY A 172 -13.41 5.76 -2.11
C GLY A 172 -12.12 6.28 -1.49
N GLN A 173 -10.94 5.82 -1.94
CA GLN A 173 -9.65 6.34 -1.49
C GLN A 173 -9.00 7.31 -2.47
N ARG A 174 -9.59 7.57 -3.64
CA ARG A 174 -9.04 8.57 -4.56
C ARG A 174 -9.10 9.96 -3.92
N MET A 175 -8.12 10.79 -4.26
CA MET A 175 -7.88 12.14 -3.72
C MET A 175 -7.50 12.21 -2.24
N LEU A 176 -7.58 11.10 -1.50
CA LEU A 176 -7.10 11.04 -0.13
C LEU A 176 -5.57 11.24 -0.12
N ASP A 177 -5.10 12.21 0.64
CA ASP A 177 -3.68 12.50 0.76
C ASP A 177 -2.96 11.46 1.62
N LEU A 178 -1.97 10.76 1.05
CA LEU A 178 -1.14 9.80 1.80
C LEU A 178 -0.45 10.44 3.01
N MET A 179 -0.21 11.76 2.99
CA MET A 179 0.40 12.50 4.10
C MET A 179 -0.52 12.67 5.31
N THR A 180 -1.83 12.45 5.15
CA THR A 180 -2.83 12.58 6.22
C THR A 180 -3.38 11.23 6.67
N VAL A 181 -3.09 10.15 5.95
CA VAL A 181 -3.53 8.80 6.34
C VAL A 181 -2.76 8.29 7.55
N ASP A 182 -3.47 8.04 8.64
CA ASP A 182 -2.90 7.48 9.87
C ASP A 182 -2.09 6.21 9.58
N GLY A 183 -0.86 6.18 10.09
CA GLY A 183 0.07 5.07 9.92
C GLY A 183 0.84 5.07 8.59
N LYS A 184 0.28 5.63 7.51
CA LYS A 184 0.97 5.78 6.21
C LYS A 184 1.73 7.11 6.11
N ASN A 185 1.26 8.15 6.78
CA ASN A 185 1.85 9.49 6.76
C ASN A 185 3.34 9.52 7.09
N ASN A 186 3.79 8.80 8.11
CA ASN A 186 5.20 8.76 8.50
C ASN A 186 6.07 8.10 7.43
N VAL A 187 5.53 7.11 6.72
CA VAL A 187 6.23 6.39 5.66
C VAL A 187 6.35 7.27 4.43
N ALA A 188 5.27 7.95 4.04
CA ALA A 188 5.27 8.92 2.95
C ALA A 188 6.25 10.09 3.24
N LYS A 189 6.22 10.65 4.46
CA LYS A 189 7.16 11.71 4.89
C LYS A 189 8.61 11.23 4.87
N THR A 190 8.87 10.01 5.32
CA THR A 190 10.24 9.44 5.32
C THR A 190 10.72 9.19 3.90
N MET A 191 9.87 8.65 3.02
CA MET A 191 10.18 8.47 1.60
C MET A 191 10.47 9.82 0.94
N TYR A 192 9.64 10.83 1.19
CA TYR A 192 9.84 12.19 0.67
C TYR A 192 11.18 12.78 1.14
N ALA A 193 11.52 12.64 2.43
CA ALA A 193 12.74 13.21 2.99
C ALA A 193 14.03 12.47 2.56
N THR A 194 13.93 11.18 2.25
CA THR A 194 15.11 10.34 1.95
C THR A 194 15.25 9.97 0.48
N GLU A 195 14.19 10.19 -0.32
CA GLU A 195 14.06 9.73 -1.70
C GLU A 195 14.37 8.24 -1.89
N ARG A 196 14.02 7.43 -0.88
CA ARG A 196 14.25 5.98 -0.84
C ARG A 196 12.96 5.22 -0.57
N PRO A 197 12.86 3.96 -1.01
CA PRO A 197 11.74 3.11 -0.64
C PRO A 197 11.66 2.92 0.88
N VAL A 198 10.45 3.00 1.44
CA VAL A 198 10.22 2.83 2.88
C VAL A 198 9.07 1.85 3.12
N ILE A 199 9.28 0.90 4.04
CA ILE A 199 8.24 -0.01 4.51
C ILE A 199 7.68 0.52 5.84
N SER A 200 6.37 0.45 6.01
CA SER A 200 5.69 0.85 7.23
C SER A 200 5.96 -0.11 8.38
N LYS A 201 5.73 0.37 9.60
CA LYS A 201 5.44 -0.53 10.73
C LYS A 201 4.16 -1.34 10.46
N VAL A 202 3.86 -2.33 11.30
CA VAL A 202 2.56 -3.03 11.27
C VAL A 202 1.43 -2.02 11.54
N LEU A 203 0.44 -2.02 10.66
CA LEU A 203 -0.77 -1.20 10.69
C LEU A 203 -2.00 -2.08 10.82
N PHE A 204 -3.11 -1.47 11.23
CA PHE A 204 -4.42 -2.11 11.34
C PHE A 204 -5.46 -1.22 10.70
N PHE A 205 -6.45 -1.82 10.02
CA PHE A 205 -7.43 -0.99 9.31
C PHE A 205 -8.26 -0.26 10.34
N TYR A 206 -8.50 1.03 10.07
CA TYR A 206 -9.43 1.77 10.89
C TYR A 206 -10.80 1.11 10.73
N ARG A 207 -11.32 0.58 11.84
CA ARG A 207 -12.68 0.10 11.95
C ARG A 207 -13.47 1.15 12.75
N PRO A 208 -14.58 1.67 12.20
CA PRO A 208 -15.47 2.56 12.95
C PRO A 208 -15.87 1.91 14.29
N PRO A 209 -16.00 2.68 15.39
CA PRO A 209 -16.35 2.15 16.71
C PRO A 209 -17.67 1.37 16.75
N ASP A 210 -18.57 1.62 15.81
CA ASP A 210 -19.91 1.05 15.67
C ASP A 210 -19.94 -0.24 14.82
N ALA A 211 -18.85 -0.63 14.18
CA ALA A 211 -18.81 -1.84 13.37
C ALA A 211 -18.81 -3.10 14.25
N VAL A 212 -20.01 -3.60 14.57
CA VAL A 212 -20.25 -4.81 15.37
C VAL A 212 -19.56 -6.04 14.75
N GLY A 213 -18.71 -6.73 15.52
CA GLY A 213 -18.06 -8.00 15.16
C GLY A 213 -16.72 -8.19 15.85
N GLU A 214 -16.24 -9.43 15.96
CA GLU A 214 -14.94 -9.76 16.57
C GLU A 214 -13.81 -8.94 15.95
N ASP A 215 -12.81 -8.57 16.77
CA ASP A 215 -11.63 -7.76 16.41
C ASP A 215 -10.66 -8.55 15.51
N ASN A 216 -11.15 -9.05 14.38
CA ASN A 216 -10.36 -9.77 13.40
C ASN A 216 -9.69 -8.78 12.43
N ARG A 217 -8.93 -7.82 12.97
CA ARG A 217 -8.17 -6.88 12.15
C ARG A 217 -6.92 -7.58 11.64
N GLU A 218 -6.92 -7.89 10.36
CA GLU A 218 -5.74 -8.39 9.68
C GLU A 218 -4.61 -7.35 9.73
N PRO A 219 -3.41 -7.72 10.23
CA PRO A 219 -2.27 -6.80 10.25
C PRO A 219 -1.83 -6.53 8.81
N TYR A 220 -1.70 -5.26 8.44
CA TYR A 220 -1.21 -4.86 7.12
C TYR A 220 0.01 -3.96 7.21
N GLY A 221 0.72 -3.83 6.10
CA GLY A 221 1.81 -2.90 5.91
C GLY A 221 1.68 -2.15 4.59
N GLY A 222 2.48 -1.10 4.46
CA GLY A 222 2.62 -0.32 3.25
C GLY A 222 4.08 -0.24 2.83
N LEU A 223 4.37 -0.46 1.55
CA LEU A 223 5.64 -0.08 0.92
C LEU A 223 5.37 1.20 0.12
N VAL A 224 6.13 2.27 0.36
CA VAL A 224 6.08 3.51 -0.42
C VAL A 224 7.40 3.63 -1.20
N TYR A 225 7.31 3.69 -2.52
CA TYR A 225 8.43 3.73 -3.45
C TYR A 225 8.44 5.07 -4.21
N PRO A 226 9.57 5.79 -4.29
CA PRO A 226 9.64 7.08 -4.98
C PRO A 226 9.53 6.93 -6.50
N VAL A 227 8.81 7.84 -7.15
CA VAL A 227 8.77 7.99 -8.61
C VAL A 227 9.51 9.26 -9.01
N PHE A 228 10.40 9.16 -10.00
CA PHE A 228 11.20 10.28 -10.47
C PHE A 228 10.81 10.68 -11.90
N ASP A 229 10.99 11.96 -12.23
CA ASP A 229 10.72 12.50 -13.58
C ASP A 229 11.64 11.94 -14.67
N SER A 230 12.81 11.42 -14.29
CA SER A 230 13.83 10.96 -15.21
C SER A 230 14.71 9.86 -14.61
N PHE A 231 15.35 9.08 -15.49
CA PHE A 231 16.33 8.04 -15.11
C PHE A 231 17.73 8.61 -14.81
N HIS A 232 17.96 9.91 -15.05
CA HIS A 232 19.29 10.51 -15.03
C HIS A 232 19.63 11.07 -13.64
N SER A 233 20.36 10.29 -12.86
CA SER A 233 21.00 10.79 -11.63
C SER A 233 22.19 11.70 -11.97
N PRO A 234 22.42 12.82 -11.23
CA PRO A 234 21.70 13.28 -10.05
C PRO A 234 20.53 14.24 -10.34
N ASN A 235 20.26 14.58 -11.60
CA ASN A 235 19.34 15.67 -11.99
C ASN A 235 17.85 15.27 -12.06
N ARG A 236 17.47 14.18 -11.40
CA ARG A 236 16.09 13.72 -11.35
C ARG A 236 15.37 14.34 -10.16
N SER A 237 14.09 14.61 -10.31
CA SER A 237 13.24 15.16 -9.24
C SER A 237 12.21 14.12 -8.82
N LEU A 238 11.93 14.04 -7.52
CA LEU A 238 10.80 13.26 -7.00
C LEU A 238 9.49 13.90 -7.50
N VAL A 239 8.62 13.10 -8.11
CA VAL A 239 7.37 13.57 -8.73
C VAL A 239 6.13 12.78 -8.30
N GLY A 240 6.33 11.73 -7.50
CA GLY A 240 5.23 10.95 -6.96
C GLY A 240 5.71 9.73 -6.20
N SER A 241 4.77 8.84 -5.91
CA SER A 241 5.05 7.58 -5.23
C SER A 241 4.18 6.45 -5.74
N ILE A 242 4.73 5.24 -5.70
CA ILE A 242 3.98 3.98 -5.77
C ILE A 242 3.82 3.47 -4.34
N THR A 243 2.58 3.20 -3.93
CA THR A 243 2.28 2.63 -2.62
C THR A 243 1.66 1.25 -2.79
N MET A 244 2.29 0.21 -2.24
CA MET A 244 1.71 -1.13 -2.15
C MET A 244 1.22 -1.40 -0.74
N THR A 245 -0.01 -1.88 -0.60
CA THR A 245 -0.54 -2.39 0.67
C THR A 245 -0.48 -3.92 0.65
N PHE A 246 -0.05 -4.53 1.75
CA PHE A 246 0.09 -5.99 1.87
C PHE A 246 -0.32 -6.46 3.26
N ASN A 247 -0.75 -7.72 3.38
CA ASN A 247 -1.05 -8.35 4.67
C ASN A 247 0.24 -8.98 5.23
N TRP A 248 0.54 -8.75 6.52
CA TRP A 248 1.71 -9.33 7.18
C TRP A 248 1.65 -10.86 7.28
N VAL A 249 0.45 -11.43 7.39
CA VAL A 249 0.23 -12.89 7.40
C VAL A 249 0.80 -13.54 6.14
N SER A 250 0.71 -12.86 4.98
CA SER A 250 1.21 -13.38 3.70
C SER A 250 2.72 -13.66 3.65
N PHE A 251 3.50 -13.10 4.58
CA PHE A 251 4.94 -13.39 4.72
C PHE A 251 5.21 -14.72 5.43
N PHE A 252 4.29 -15.13 6.31
CA PHE A 252 4.41 -16.32 7.14
C PHE A 252 3.63 -17.51 6.58
N GLU A 253 2.73 -17.26 5.63
CA GLU A 253 2.07 -18.31 4.86
C GLU A 253 3.11 -19.22 4.20
N ASN A 254 3.05 -20.51 4.54
CA ASN A 254 3.95 -21.58 4.09
C ASN A 254 5.37 -21.56 4.68
N VAL A 255 5.65 -20.70 5.66
CA VAL A 255 6.93 -20.70 6.39
C VAL A 255 6.88 -21.60 7.61
N LEU A 256 5.73 -21.62 8.29
CA LEU A 256 5.50 -22.47 9.45
C LEU A 256 4.64 -23.67 9.03
N PRO A 257 5.00 -24.90 9.45
CA PRO A 257 4.21 -26.10 9.20
C PRO A 257 2.87 -26.10 9.95
#